data_AF-A0A9W3BNT9-F1
#
_entry.id   AF-A0A9W3BNT9-F1
#
_cell.length_a   1.000
_cell.length_b   1.000
_cell.length_c   1.000
_cell.angle_alpha   90.00
_cell.angle_beta   90.00
_cell.angle_gamma   90.00
#
_symmetry.space_group_name_H-M   'P 1'
#
loop_
_entity.id
_entity.type
_entity.pdbx_description
1 polymer ?
#
loop_
_entity_poly.entity_id
_entity_poly.type
_entity_poly.pdbx_seq_one_letter_code
_entity_poly.pdbx_strand_id
1 'polypeptide(L)'
;MLGIYSKRLALWCLVLIHTGSTKLTTCSTYTWRCKDGDCIPLSDRCDGFKDCKDHSDEAGCASCKPAAWLCNNGKCIKHQYRCNGDNDCGDKDESDEINCNDCQPGVWRCMTKKCINNDDRCNGDDDCGDDSDEQNCTVCQAGSWQCDNRKCIKSRHKCDGDDDCGDESDERYCETCKSTSWLCNTGLRCINHNKKCDGYKDCPDNSDENCTVCNAGVDRCEDGTCLSRNLRCNGVKDCLDNSDEVNCADDTNHIQYFLGAAGLLLLLVIIVTLGILCRNRRKGELLVLVSKKQQH
;
A
#
# COMPACT_ATOMS: atom_id res chain seq x y z
N MET A 1 -5.92 -30.22 71.15
CA MET A 1 -5.68 -31.56 70.56
C MET A 1 -5.38 -31.37 69.10
N LEU A 2 -4.12 -31.60 68.70
CA LEU A 2 -3.64 -31.85 67.34
C LEU A 2 -3.81 -30.68 66.34
N GLY A 3 -2.78 -30.19 65.67
CA GLY A 3 -1.45 -30.73 65.46
C GLY A 3 -0.89 -30.12 64.19
N ILE A 4 0.14 -29.30 64.35
CA ILE A 4 1.37 -29.28 63.55
C ILE A 4 1.25 -29.97 62.18
N TYR A 5 0.85 -29.22 61.15
CA TYR A 5 1.42 -29.23 59.81
C TYR A 5 1.04 -27.89 59.17
N SER A 6 1.90 -27.11 58.54
CA SER A 6 3.33 -27.07 58.39
C SER A 6 3.54 -25.81 57.57
N LYS A 7 4.48 -24.97 57.98
CA LYS A 7 4.91 -23.72 57.34
C LYS A 7 5.32 -23.95 55.87
N ARG A 8 4.36 -24.00 54.93
CA ARG A 8 4.64 -24.20 53.49
C ARG A 8 3.73 -23.44 52.53
N LEU A 9 3.15 -22.31 52.93
CA LEU A 9 2.45 -21.40 52.01
C LEU A 9 2.76 -19.91 52.25
N ALA A 10 3.89 -19.62 52.90
CA ALA A 10 4.47 -18.28 53.00
C ALA A 10 5.81 -18.20 52.24
N LEU A 11 5.87 -18.81 51.04
CA LEU A 11 7.04 -18.77 50.17
C LEU A 11 6.65 -18.71 48.69
N TRP A 12 5.65 -17.91 48.33
CA TRP A 12 5.28 -17.65 46.93
C TRP A 12 5.09 -16.16 46.61
N CYS A 13 5.56 -15.24 47.46
CA CYS A 13 5.49 -13.79 47.20
C CYS A 13 6.83 -13.08 46.94
N LEU A 14 7.95 -13.79 46.73
CA LEU A 14 9.26 -13.15 46.52
C LEU A 14 10.15 -13.84 45.47
N VAL A 15 9.61 -14.24 44.32
CA VAL A 15 10.42 -14.48 43.11
C VAL A 15 9.63 -14.06 41.86
N LEU A 16 9.42 -12.77 41.68
CA LEU A 16 9.21 -12.15 40.35
C LEU A 16 9.84 -10.76 40.35
N ILE A 17 11.12 -10.71 40.72
CA ILE A 17 12.01 -9.66 40.22
C ILE A 17 12.46 -10.15 38.84
N HIS A 18 12.17 -9.34 37.82
CA HIS A 18 12.69 -9.42 36.45
C HIS A 18 12.24 -10.58 35.56
N THR A 19 11.09 -10.43 34.93
CA THR A 19 10.97 -10.68 33.48
C THR A 19 10.10 -9.60 32.84
N GLY A 20 10.48 -8.33 33.04
CA GLY A 20 10.35 -7.41 31.92
C GLY A 20 11.21 -8.00 30.83
N SER A 21 10.61 -8.36 29.69
CA SER A 21 11.33 -8.88 28.54
C SER A 21 12.47 -7.91 28.24
N THR A 22 13.69 -8.24 28.68
CA THR A 22 14.89 -7.61 28.18
C THR A 22 14.92 -8.03 26.72
N LYS A 23 14.40 -7.16 25.85
CA LYS A 23 14.68 -7.18 24.41
C LYS A 23 16.16 -7.51 24.31
N LEU A 24 16.52 -8.66 23.73
CA LEU A 24 17.91 -9.08 23.55
C LEU A 24 18.64 -7.93 22.85
N THR A 25 19.35 -7.09 23.62
CA THR A 25 19.91 -5.81 23.16
C THR A 25 21.32 -6.03 22.62
N THR A 26 21.50 -7.15 21.93
CA THR A 26 22.75 -7.55 21.32
C THR A 26 22.41 -8.10 19.96
N CYS A 27 22.76 -7.34 18.92
CA CYS A 27 22.69 -7.80 17.55
C CYS A 27 23.54 -9.08 17.39
N SER A 28 23.10 -9.98 16.52
CA SER A 28 23.83 -11.20 16.15
C SER A 28 25.21 -10.86 15.57
N THR A 29 26.13 -11.82 15.56
CA THR A 29 27.48 -11.65 14.97
C THR A 29 27.47 -11.35 13.47
N TYR A 30 26.36 -11.62 12.77
CA TYR A 30 26.17 -11.35 11.35
C TYR A 30 25.40 -10.04 11.07
N THR A 31 25.12 -9.26 12.12
CA THR A 31 24.34 -8.03 12.02
C THR A 31 25.10 -6.85 12.60
N TRP A 32 24.93 -5.68 11.99
CA TRP A 32 25.43 -4.40 12.45
C TRP A 32 24.34 -3.63 13.21
N ARG A 33 24.73 -2.86 14.22
CA ARG A 33 23.79 -2.12 15.07
C ARG A 33 23.73 -0.64 14.67
N CYS A 34 22.57 -0.21 14.18
CA CYS A 34 22.23 1.19 13.93
C CYS A 34 22.32 2.03 15.21
N LYS A 35 22.54 3.35 15.08
CA LYS A 35 22.58 4.26 16.25
C LYS A 35 21.22 4.38 16.92
N ASP A 36 20.13 4.29 16.15
CA ASP A 36 18.74 4.17 16.66
C ASP A 36 18.45 2.86 17.43
N GLY A 37 19.36 1.88 17.34
CA GLY A 37 19.30 0.61 18.05
C GLY A 37 18.69 -0.55 17.26
N ASP A 38 18.29 -0.36 16.00
CA ASP A 38 17.91 -1.45 15.11
C ASP A 38 19.15 -2.26 14.65
N CYS A 39 18.93 -3.50 14.22
CA CYS A 39 19.99 -4.38 13.72
C CYS A 39 19.73 -4.69 12.24
N ILE A 40 20.71 -4.42 11.39
CA ILE A 40 20.69 -4.74 9.95
C ILE A 40 21.76 -5.80 9.66
N PRO A 41 21.67 -6.58 8.57
CA PRO A 41 22.77 -7.44 8.13
C PRO A 41 24.10 -6.67 8.01
N LEU A 42 25.23 -7.33 8.33
CA LEU A 42 26.56 -6.71 8.15
C LEU A 42 26.86 -6.36 6.69
N SER A 43 26.19 -7.04 5.74
CA SER A 43 26.24 -6.61 4.35
C SER A 43 25.72 -5.19 4.24
N ASP A 44 24.65 -4.80 4.90
CA ASP A 44 23.90 -3.58 4.58
C ASP A 44 24.52 -2.33 5.25
N ARG A 45 25.79 -2.43 5.65
CA ARG A 45 26.59 -1.36 6.21
C ARG A 45 27.47 -0.76 5.11
N CYS A 46 27.40 0.56 4.91
CA CYS A 46 28.24 1.29 3.95
C CYS A 46 28.05 0.82 2.50
N ASP A 47 26.81 0.55 2.11
CA ASP A 47 26.48 0.01 0.80
C ASP A 47 25.71 0.95 -0.13
N GLY A 48 25.50 2.18 0.31
CA GLY A 48 24.82 3.25 -0.40
C GLY A 48 23.30 3.21 -0.26
N PHE A 49 22.73 2.29 0.53
CA PHE A 49 21.30 2.19 0.78
C PHE A 49 20.97 2.61 2.21
N LYS A 50 19.71 3.02 2.41
CA LYS A 50 19.21 3.36 3.74
C LYS A 50 18.48 2.15 4.30
N ASP A 51 19.16 1.42 5.17
CA ASP A 51 18.66 0.25 5.88
C ASP A 51 18.38 0.58 7.36
N CYS A 52 19.18 1.48 7.95
CA CYS A 52 18.84 2.09 9.23
C CYS A 52 17.81 3.21 9.08
N LYS A 53 16.87 3.35 10.04
CA LYS A 53 15.86 4.43 9.98
C LYS A 53 16.50 5.80 10.09
N ASP A 54 17.57 5.89 10.87
CA ASP A 54 18.40 7.08 11.06
C ASP A 54 19.53 7.25 10.05
N HIS A 55 19.65 6.34 9.06
CA HIS A 55 20.71 6.33 8.05
C HIS A 55 22.14 6.26 8.63
N SER A 56 22.28 5.72 9.84
CA SER A 56 23.58 5.62 10.52
C SER A 56 24.50 4.53 9.95
N ASP A 57 23.94 3.57 9.21
CA ASP A 57 24.62 2.59 8.37
C ASP A 57 25.56 3.23 7.35
N GLU A 58 25.17 4.34 6.75
CA GLU A 58 25.95 4.96 5.68
C GLU A 58 26.94 6.02 6.17
N ALA A 59 27.01 6.28 7.48
CA ALA A 59 27.86 7.31 8.06
C ALA A 59 29.15 6.75 8.67
N GLY A 60 30.29 7.40 8.42
CA GLY A 60 31.58 7.06 9.04
C GLY A 60 32.21 5.79 8.45
N CYS A 61 32.09 5.62 7.14
CA CYS A 61 32.62 4.49 6.39
C CYS A 61 34.07 4.74 5.98
N ALA A 62 34.94 3.75 6.16
CA ALA A 62 36.33 3.81 5.66
C ALA A 62 36.42 3.48 4.16
N SER A 63 35.48 2.66 3.67
CA SER A 63 35.33 2.25 2.28
C SER A 63 33.88 1.84 2.05
N CYS A 64 33.36 2.10 0.85
CA CYS A 64 32.03 1.63 0.45
C CYS A 64 32.10 0.28 -0.28
N LYS A 65 30.96 -0.42 -0.37
CA LYS A 65 30.82 -1.56 -1.29
C LYS A 65 31.04 -1.15 -2.75
N PRO A 66 31.34 -2.09 -3.67
CA PRO A 66 31.59 -1.78 -5.08
C PRO A 66 30.47 -1.00 -5.80
N ALA A 67 29.22 -1.14 -5.36
CA ALA A 67 28.06 -0.45 -5.94
C ALA A 67 27.80 0.95 -5.35
N ALA A 68 28.64 1.40 -4.42
CA ALA A 68 28.53 2.70 -3.76
C ALA A 68 29.83 3.51 -3.90
N TRP A 69 29.70 4.81 -3.68
CA TRP A 69 30.76 5.81 -3.76
C TRP A 69 30.95 6.50 -2.41
N LEU A 70 32.21 6.79 -2.06
CA LEU A 70 32.60 7.36 -0.77
C LEU A 70 32.76 8.88 -0.87
N CYS A 71 31.92 9.62 -0.17
CA CYS A 71 32.01 11.06 0.03
C CYS A 71 33.22 11.46 0.89
N ASN A 72 33.63 12.73 0.79
CA ASN A 72 34.73 13.27 1.60
C ASN A 72 34.44 13.24 3.12
N ASN A 73 33.16 13.35 3.50
CA ASN A 73 32.72 13.23 4.90
C ASN A 73 32.62 11.78 5.41
N GLY A 74 32.95 10.79 4.58
CA GLY A 74 32.87 9.37 4.91
C GLY A 74 31.45 8.78 4.81
N LYS A 75 30.53 9.47 4.14
CA LYS A 75 29.21 8.95 3.77
C LYS A 75 29.32 8.08 2.51
N CYS A 76 28.56 7.00 2.44
CA CYS A 76 28.41 6.22 1.21
C CYS A 76 27.10 6.58 0.50
N ILE A 77 27.17 6.83 -0.80
CA ILE A 77 26.01 7.09 -1.66
C ILE A 77 26.03 6.12 -2.84
N LYS A 78 24.89 5.93 -3.51
CA LYS A 78 24.85 5.14 -4.75
C LYS A 78 25.61 5.86 -5.86
N HIS A 79 26.18 5.12 -6.80
CA HIS A 79 26.87 5.71 -7.96
C HIS A 79 25.99 6.67 -8.78
N GLN A 80 24.68 6.43 -8.85
CA GLN A 80 23.72 7.29 -9.55
C GLN A 80 23.53 8.67 -8.91
N TYR A 81 23.93 8.83 -7.64
CA TYR A 81 23.87 10.09 -6.89
C TYR A 81 25.19 10.87 -6.98
N ARG A 82 26.15 10.37 -7.76
CA ARG A 82 27.37 11.12 -8.03
C ARG A 82 27.19 11.90 -9.32
N CYS A 83 27.43 13.21 -9.27
CA CYS A 83 27.32 14.10 -10.40
C CYS A 83 25.88 14.26 -10.92
N ASN A 84 24.86 14.12 -10.07
CA ASN A 84 23.45 14.25 -10.45
C ASN A 84 22.91 15.68 -10.25
N GLY A 85 23.77 16.63 -9.88
CA GLY A 85 23.40 18.02 -9.62
C GLY A 85 22.82 18.28 -8.23
N ASP A 86 22.73 17.26 -7.38
CA ASP A 86 22.23 17.36 -6.01
C ASP A 86 23.37 17.06 -5.02
N ASN A 87 23.35 17.73 -3.85
CA ASN A 87 24.29 17.45 -2.77
C ASN A 87 23.80 16.27 -1.93
N ASP A 88 23.94 15.07 -2.47
CA ASP A 88 23.60 13.80 -1.82
C ASP A 88 24.60 13.43 -0.71
N CYS A 89 25.85 13.89 -0.79
CA CYS A 89 26.83 13.74 0.28
C CYS A 89 26.45 14.53 1.55
N GLY A 90 25.74 15.65 1.39
CA GLY A 90 25.39 16.58 2.46
C GLY A 90 26.60 17.28 3.09
N ASP A 91 27.75 17.31 2.39
CA ASP A 91 28.93 18.04 2.80
C ASP A 91 28.96 19.45 2.18
N LYS A 92 29.82 20.33 2.69
CA LYS A 92 29.83 21.74 2.27
C LYS A 92 30.51 21.96 0.92
N ASP A 93 31.36 21.01 0.54
CA ASP A 93 32.14 20.99 -0.68
C ASP A 93 31.43 20.26 -1.82
N GLU A 94 30.25 19.66 -1.57
CA GLU A 94 29.43 18.96 -2.57
C GLU A 94 30.29 17.91 -3.28
N SER A 95 30.91 17.03 -2.48
CA SER A 95 32.03 16.20 -2.95
C SER A 95 31.64 15.17 -4.02
N ASP A 96 30.35 14.86 -4.10
CA ASP A 96 29.70 14.11 -5.16
C ASP A 96 29.58 14.86 -6.49
N GLU A 97 29.52 16.19 -6.46
CA GLU A 97 29.30 17.07 -7.62
C GLU A 97 30.58 17.69 -8.19
N ILE A 98 31.74 17.39 -7.58
CA ILE A 98 33.04 17.83 -8.07
C ILE A 98 33.71 16.78 -8.96
N ASN A 99 34.45 17.26 -9.98
CA ASN A 99 35.21 16.42 -10.93
C ASN A 99 34.35 15.42 -11.71
N CYS A 100 33.24 15.90 -12.27
CA CYS A 100 32.29 15.14 -13.10
C CYS A 100 32.73 15.04 -14.57
N ASN A 101 33.92 14.49 -14.81
CA ASN A 101 34.45 14.38 -16.17
C ASN A 101 33.87 13.16 -16.92
N ASP A 102 33.71 12.03 -16.23
CA ASP A 102 33.21 10.77 -16.78
C ASP A 102 32.10 10.19 -15.87
N CYS A 103 30.92 9.96 -16.44
CA CYS A 103 29.84 9.24 -15.77
C CYS A 103 30.14 7.73 -15.75
N GLN A 104 29.70 7.01 -14.71
CA GLN A 104 29.93 5.57 -14.56
C GLN A 104 29.14 4.73 -15.60
N PRO A 105 29.45 3.43 -15.78
CA PRO A 105 28.65 2.56 -16.64
C PRO A 105 27.18 2.50 -16.19
N GLY A 106 26.25 2.74 -17.11
CA GLY A 106 24.80 2.69 -16.84
C GLY A 106 24.12 4.04 -16.62
N VAL A 107 24.90 5.13 -16.55
CA VAL A 107 24.40 6.52 -16.52
C VAL A 107 24.81 7.26 -17.80
N TRP A 108 24.03 8.27 -18.19
CA TRP A 108 24.24 9.11 -19.36
C TRP A 108 24.63 10.53 -18.95
N ARG A 109 25.46 11.19 -19.76
CA ARG A 109 25.97 12.53 -19.47
C ARG A 109 25.26 13.60 -20.29
N CYS A 110 24.59 14.51 -19.60
CA CYS A 110 23.99 15.73 -20.12
C CYS A 110 25.03 16.69 -20.72
N MET A 111 24.58 17.66 -21.52
CA MET A 111 25.46 18.75 -21.98
C MET A 111 25.93 19.64 -20.82
N THR A 112 25.11 19.77 -19.76
CA THR A 112 25.48 20.41 -18.48
C THR A 112 26.58 19.68 -17.70
N LYS A 113 26.94 18.45 -18.10
CA LYS A 113 27.80 17.49 -17.39
C LYS A 113 27.14 16.78 -16.21
N LYS A 114 25.86 17.05 -15.93
CA LYS A 114 25.05 16.21 -15.03
C LYS A 114 24.97 14.78 -15.58
N CYS A 115 25.03 13.80 -14.69
CA CYS A 115 24.84 12.40 -14.98
C CYS A 115 23.41 12.01 -14.58
N ILE A 116 22.64 11.48 -15.52
CA ILE A 116 21.29 10.96 -15.29
C ILE A 116 21.27 9.46 -15.55
N ASN A 117 20.23 8.73 -15.12
CA ASN A 117 20.14 7.32 -15.50
C ASN A 117 19.87 7.20 -17.00
N ASN A 118 20.28 6.09 -17.59
CA ASN A 118 19.91 5.83 -19.00
C ASN A 118 18.39 5.74 -19.20
N ASP A 119 17.63 5.39 -18.17
CA ASP A 119 16.16 5.37 -18.19
C ASP A 119 15.56 6.79 -18.23
N ASP A 120 16.33 7.79 -17.79
CA ASP A 120 15.92 9.20 -17.74
C ASP A 120 16.20 9.92 -19.08
N ARG A 121 16.81 9.21 -20.04
CA ARG A 121 17.07 9.77 -21.37
C ARG A 121 15.90 9.47 -22.30
N CYS A 122 15.35 10.51 -22.93
CA CYS A 122 14.22 10.40 -23.85
C CYS A 122 12.94 9.92 -23.15
N ASN A 123 12.77 10.25 -21.86
CA ASN A 123 11.61 9.86 -21.07
C ASN A 123 10.48 10.91 -21.11
N GLY A 124 10.71 12.04 -21.78
CA GLY A 124 9.77 13.16 -21.89
C GLY A 124 9.87 14.21 -20.78
N ASP A 125 10.81 14.07 -19.85
CA ASP A 125 11.08 14.99 -18.75
C ASP A 125 12.48 15.62 -18.91
N ASP A 126 12.65 16.88 -18.50
CA ASP A 126 13.95 17.57 -18.51
C ASP A 126 14.75 17.21 -17.24
N ASP A 127 15.41 16.05 -17.25
CA ASP A 127 16.24 15.60 -16.14
C ASP A 127 17.62 16.28 -16.17
N CYS A 128 18.08 16.74 -17.33
CA CYS A 128 19.35 17.46 -17.46
C CYS A 128 19.31 18.92 -16.99
N GLY A 129 18.13 19.53 -16.92
CA GLY A 129 17.90 20.96 -16.68
C GLY A 129 18.19 21.86 -17.90
N ASP A 130 18.50 21.27 -19.05
CA ASP A 130 18.77 21.93 -20.33
C ASP A 130 18.15 21.20 -21.53
N ASP A 131 17.27 20.23 -21.28
CA ASP A 131 16.54 19.41 -22.27
C ASP A 131 17.47 18.60 -23.19
N SER A 132 18.74 18.39 -22.81
CA SER A 132 19.73 17.72 -23.67
C SER A 132 19.56 16.21 -23.73
N ASP A 133 18.92 15.62 -22.72
CA ASP A 133 18.44 14.24 -22.64
C ASP A 133 17.27 13.94 -23.56
N GLU A 134 16.41 14.93 -23.81
CA GLU A 134 15.25 14.83 -24.71
C GLU A 134 15.57 15.18 -26.17
N GLN A 135 16.81 15.57 -26.44
CA GLN A 135 17.28 15.89 -27.79
C GLN A 135 17.81 14.64 -28.52
N ASN A 136 17.50 14.57 -29.81
CA ASN A 136 17.99 13.53 -30.73
C ASN A 136 17.60 12.09 -30.32
N CYS A 137 16.39 11.92 -29.79
CA CYS A 137 15.76 10.64 -29.46
C CYS A 137 15.30 9.90 -30.73
N THR A 138 16.25 9.34 -31.47
CA THR A 138 15.98 8.57 -32.70
C THR A 138 15.76 7.09 -32.45
N VAL A 139 16.41 6.50 -31.45
CA VAL A 139 16.26 5.09 -31.06
C VAL A 139 16.46 4.95 -29.55
N CYS A 140 15.50 4.31 -28.87
CA CYS A 140 15.61 4.00 -27.43
C CYS A 140 16.73 3.01 -27.13
N GLN A 141 17.25 3.03 -25.89
CA GLN A 141 18.31 2.12 -25.47
C GLN A 141 17.84 0.65 -25.42
N ALA A 142 18.81 -0.28 -25.37
CA ALA A 142 18.52 -1.71 -25.27
C ALA A 142 17.74 -2.02 -23.98
N GLY A 143 16.57 -2.65 -24.11
CA GLY A 143 15.65 -2.89 -22.99
C GLY A 143 14.55 -1.84 -22.82
N SER A 144 14.53 -0.81 -23.69
CA SER A 144 13.46 0.17 -23.81
C SER A 144 12.69 -0.01 -25.12
N TRP A 145 11.46 0.49 -25.16
CA TRP A 145 10.57 0.52 -26.32
C TRP A 145 10.18 1.96 -26.63
N GLN A 146 10.07 2.28 -27.92
CA GLN A 146 9.79 3.63 -28.39
C GLN A 146 8.30 3.82 -28.70
N CYS A 147 7.69 4.77 -28.01
CA CYS A 147 6.34 5.27 -28.25
C CYS A 147 6.22 6.00 -29.60
N ASP A 148 5.00 6.18 -30.09
CA ASP A 148 4.74 6.92 -31.34
C ASP A 148 5.10 8.41 -31.21
N ASN A 149 4.92 8.99 -30.01
CA ASN A 149 5.40 10.33 -29.65
C ASN A 149 6.93 10.43 -29.46
N ARG A 150 7.68 9.34 -29.67
CA ARG A 150 9.14 9.17 -29.50
C ARG A 150 9.64 9.07 -28.06
N LYS A 151 8.76 9.09 -27.05
CA LYS A 151 9.11 8.77 -25.67
C LYS A 151 9.62 7.34 -25.57
N CYS A 152 10.57 7.11 -24.68
CA CYS A 152 11.10 5.79 -24.37
C CYS A 152 10.53 5.30 -23.05
N ILE A 153 9.92 4.13 -23.08
CA ILE A 153 9.46 3.42 -21.88
C ILE A 153 10.24 2.10 -21.75
N LYS A 154 10.27 1.48 -20.57
CA LYS A 154 10.92 0.16 -20.44
C LYS A 154 10.14 -0.86 -21.27
N SER A 155 10.81 -1.84 -21.88
CA SER A 155 10.10 -2.84 -22.70
C SER A 155 9.02 -3.62 -21.92
N ARG A 156 9.14 -3.71 -20.58
CA ARG A 156 8.12 -4.31 -19.72
C ARG A 156 6.82 -3.51 -19.63
N HIS A 157 6.86 -2.22 -19.96
CA HIS A 157 5.72 -1.30 -19.93
C HIS A 157 4.91 -1.35 -21.24
N LYS A 158 5.49 -1.94 -22.30
CA LYS A 158 4.72 -2.23 -23.51
C LYS A 158 3.63 -3.25 -23.20
N CYS A 159 2.36 -2.90 -23.45
CA CYS A 159 1.21 -3.78 -23.32
C CYS A 159 0.97 -4.29 -21.89
N ASP A 160 1.14 -3.41 -20.90
CA ASP A 160 0.91 -3.76 -19.51
C ASP A 160 -0.41 -3.25 -18.92
N GLY A 161 -1.16 -2.49 -19.70
CA GLY A 161 -2.49 -1.98 -19.38
C GLY A 161 -2.49 -0.53 -18.90
N ASP A 162 -1.32 0.08 -18.67
CA ASP A 162 -1.16 1.48 -18.26
C ASP A 162 -0.64 2.33 -19.44
N ASP A 163 -1.07 3.59 -19.54
CA ASP A 163 -0.55 4.53 -20.56
C ASP A 163 0.75 5.16 -20.08
N ASP A 164 1.86 4.44 -20.23
CA ASP A 164 3.21 4.92 -19.88
C ASP A 164 3.74 5.90 -20.94
N CYS A 165 3.27 5.81 -22.18
CA CYS A 165 3.65 6.74 -23.24
C CYS A 165 2.99 8.13 -23.13
N GLY A 166 1.80 8.23 -22.53
CA GLY A 166 0.95 9.42 -22.51
C GLY A 166 0.19 9.68 -23.81
N ASP A 167 0.33 8.80 -24.81
CA ASP A 167 -0.36 8.82 -26.11
C ASP A 167 -1.02 7.47 -26.45
N GLU A 168 -1.09 6.57 -25.47
CA GLU A 168 -1.58 5.18 -25.52
C GLU A 168 -0.85 4.29 -26.56
N SER A 169 0.29 4.72 -27.12
CA SER A 169 0.96 3.96 -28.18
C SER A 169 1.59 2.65 -27.71
N ASP A 170 1.98 2.58 -26.44
CA ASP A 170 2.39 1.37 -25.74
C ASP A 170 1.25 0.37 -25.56
N GLU A 171 0.02 0.84 -25.38
CA GLU A 171 -1.14 -0.04 -25.23
C GLU A 171 -1.79 -0.40 -26.57
N ARG A 172 -1.21 0.03 -27.70
CA ARG A 172 -1.64 -0.34 -29.05
C ARG A 172 -0.83 -1.50 -29.65
N TYR A 173 -1.50 -2.32 -30.48
CA TYR A 173 -0.92 -3.40 -31.29
C TYR A 173 -0.25 -4.51 -30.45
N CYS A 174 -0.91 -4.94 -29.38
CA CYS A 174 -0.40 -5.97 -28.49
C CYS A 174 -0.67 -7.39 -29.00
N GLU A 175 0.37 -8.10 -29.47
CA GLU A 175 0.22 -9.49 -29.95
C GLU A 175 -0.06 -10.49 -28.82
N THR A 176 0.44 -10.24 -27.60
CA THR A 176 0.25 -11.11 -26.43
C THR A 176 0.28 -10.28 -25.15
N CYS A 177 -0.79 -10.35 -24.36
CA CYS A 177 -0.86 -9.68 -23.06
C CYS A 177 -0.16 -10.48 -21.96
N LYS A 178 0.27 -9.78 -20.89
CA LYS A 178 0.71 -10.43 -19.65
C LYS A 178 -0.42 -11.29 -19.06
N SER A 179 -0.08 -12.28 -18.22
CA SER A 179 -1.05 -13.22 -17.64
C SER A 179 -2.17 -12.56 -16.83
N THR A 180 -1.92 -11.37 -16.27
CA THR A 180 -2.87 -10.55 -15.50
C THR A 180 -3.74 -9.64 -16.36
N SER A 181 -3.54 -9.65 -17.68
CA SER A 181 -4.22 -8.79 -18.63
C SER A 181 -4.96 -9.63 -19.67
N TRP A 182 -6.04 -9.07 -20.21
CA TRP A 182 -6.90 -9.65 -21.23
C TRP A 182 -6.79 -8.84 -22.52
N LEU A 183 -6.69 -9.53 -23.65
CA LEU A 183 -6.58 -8.91 -24.97
C LEU A 183 -7.97 -8.60 -25.50
N CYS A 184 -8.23 -7.32 -25.84
CA CYS A 184 -9.45 -6.91 -26.54
C CYS A 184 -9.63 -7.71 -27.84
N ASN A 185 -10.87 -7.92 -28.31
CA ASN A 185 -11.11 -8.72 -29.52
C ASN A 185 -10.48 -8.14 -30.79
N THR A 186 -10.24 -6.83 -30.83
CA THR A 186 -9.44 -6.18 -31.88
C THR A 186 -8.00 -6.70 -31.96
N GLY A 187 -7.46 -7.30 -30.90
CA GLY A 187 -6.05 -7.67 -30.79
C GLY A 187 -5.12 -6.47 -30.62
N LEU A 188 -5.69 -5.28 -30.35
CA LEU A 188 -4.95 -4.04 -30.35
C LEU A 188 -4.65 -3.50 -28.96
N ARG A 189 -5.34 -3.94 -27.91
CA ARG A 189 -5.18 -3.40 -26.55
C ARG A 189 -5.27 -4.49 -25.50
N CYS A 190 -4.41 -4.40 -24.49
CA CYS A 190 -4.51 -5.18 -23.27
C CYS A 190 -5.23 -4.36 -22.20
N ILE A 191 -6.19 -4.97 -21.52
CA ILE A 191 -6.83 -4.39 -20.33
C ILE A 191 -6.60 -5.34 -19.16
N ASN A 192 -6.59 -4.84 -17.94
CA ASN A 192 -6.48 -5.73 -16.77
C ASN A 192 -7.75 -6.60 -16.67
N HIS A 193 -7.64 -7.85 -16.20
CA HIS A 193 -8.79 -8.77 -16.07
C HIS A 193 -9.94 -8.18 -15.25
N ASN A 194 -9.66 -7.27 -14.32
CA ASN A 194 -10.68 -6.59 -13.51
C ASN A 194 -11.49 -5.53 -14.30
N LYS A 195 -11.00 -5.08 -15.46
CA LYS A 195 -11.68 -4.13 -16.35
C LYS A 195 -12.59 -4.83 -17.36
N LYS A 196 -12.67 -6.15 -17.30
CA LYS A 196 -13.57 -6.92 -18.16
C LYS A 196 -14.94 -7.02 -17.50
N CYS A 197 -15.99 -6.59 -18.20
CA CYS A 197 -17.37 -6.52 -17.70
C CYS A 197 -17.52 -5.61 -16.48
N ASP A 198 -16.79 -4.50 -16.43
CA ASP A 198 -16.80 -3.60 -15.27
C ASP A 198 -17.78 -2.41 -15.46
N GLY A 199 -18.49 -2.37 -16.58
CA GLY A 199 -19.46 -1.34 -16.93
C GLY A 199 -18.83 -0.15 -17.65
N TYR A 200 -17.51 -0.13 -17.87
CA TYR A 200 -16.81 0.92 -18.58
C TYR A 200 -16.28 0.41 -19.91
N LYS A 201 -16.22 1.31 -20.91
CA LYS A 201 -15.59 1.01 -22.18
C LYS A 201 -14.07 1.18 -22.05
N ASP A 202 -13.38 0.12 -21.69
CA ASP A 202 -11.92 0.03 -21.66
C ASP A 202 -11.36 -0.53 -22.98
N CYS A 203 -12.09 -1.34 -23.75
CA CYS A 203 -11.65 -1.73 -25.10
C CYS A 203 -12.12 -0.73 -26.18
N PRO A 204 -11.30 -0.43 -27.22
CA PRO A 204 -11.69 0.46 -28.32
C PRO A 204 -12.96 0.03 -29.05
N ASP A 205 -13.19 -1.28 -29.13
CA ASP A 205 -14.34 -1.94 -29.75
C ASP A 205 -15.43 -2.35 -28.75
N ASN A 206 -15.33 -1.96 -27.48
CA ASN A 206 -16.29 -2.33 -26.43
C ASN A 206 -16.42 -3.86 -26.23
N SER A 207 -15.38 -4.62 -26.57
CA SER A 207 -15.37 -6.09 -26.46
C SER A 207 -15.24 -6.61 -25.04
N ASP A 208 -14.69 -5.80 -24.16
CA ASP A 208 -14.65 -5.97 -22.71
C ASP A 208 -16.02 -6.01 -22.06
N GLU A 209 -16.99 -5.29 -22.61
CA GLU A 209 -18.37 -5.22 -22.08
C GLU A 209 -19.33 -6.17 -22.79
N ASN A 210 -18.90 -6.84 -23.86
CA ASN A 210 -19.71 -7.85 -24.55
C ASN A 210 -19.61 -9.22 -23.84
N CYS A 211 -20.08 -9.27 -22.60
CA CYS A 211 -19.91 -10.43 -21.73
C CYS A 211 -21.07 -11.42 -21.87
N THR A 212 -20.77 -12.61 -22.41
CA THR A 212 -21.75 -13.71 -22.47
C THR A 212 -21.93 -14.42 -21.12
N VAL A 213 -20.93 -14.28 -20.24
CA VAL A 213 -20.88 -14.84 -18.87
C VAL A 213 -20.24 -13.79 -17.97
N CYS A 214 -21.00 -13.28 -17.01
CA CYS A 214 -20.50 -12.39 -15.97
C CYS A 214 -19.65 -13.19 -14.95
N ASN A 215 -18.56 -12.61 -14.44
CA ASN A 215 -17.66 -13.27 -13.47
C ASN A 215 -18.39 -13.64 -12.16
N ALA A 216 -17.81 -14.52 -11.34
CA ALA A 216 -18.40 -14.89 -10.06
C ALA A 216 -18.47 -13.66 -9.12
N GLY A 217 -19.69 -13.21 -8.77
CA GLY A 217 -19.92 -12.06 -7.89
C GLY A 217 -20.62 -10.86 -8.57
N VAL A 218 -20.82 -10.92 -9.88
CA VAL A 218 -21.60 -9.95 -10.67
C VAL A 218 -22.84 -10.62 -11.25
N ASP A 219 -23.98 -9.92 -11.24
CA ASP A 219 -25.24 -10.34 -11.82
C ASP A 219 -25.43 -9.75 -13.22
N ARG A 220 -26.15 -10.47 -14.07
CA ARG A 220 -26.36 -10.10 -15.48
C ARG A 220 -27.70 -9.37 -15.66
N CYS A 221 -27.66 -8.21 -16.32
CA CYS A 221 -28.83 -7.52 -16.88
C CYS A 221 -29.33 -8.24 -18.15
N GLU A 222 -30.60 -8.05 -18.49
CA GLU A 222 -31.22 -8.72 -19.65
C GLU A 222 -30.59 -8.26 -20.99
N ASP A 223 -30.12 -7.01 -21.04
CA ASP A 223 -29.34 -6.44 -22.15
C ASP A 223 -27.90 -7.00 -22.29
N GLY A 224 -27.41 -7.77 -21.32
CA GLY A 224 -26.05 -8.33 -21.32
C GLY A 224 -25.01 -7.57 -20.51
N THR A 225 -25.34 -6.40 -19.94
CA THR A 225 -24.45 -5.73 -18.99
C THR A 225 -24.30 -6.52 -17.68
N CYS A 226 -23.13 -6.43 -17.06
CA CYS A 226 -22.85 -7.06 -15.78
C CYS A 226 -22.81 -6.00 -14.68
N LEU A 227 -23.59 -6.19 -13.62
CA LEU A 227 -23.61 -5.31 -12.46
C LEU A 227 -23.10 -6.06 -11.24
N SER A 228 -22.55 -5.35 -10.28
CA SER A 228 -22.20 -5.95 -9.00
C SER A 228 -23.45 -6.47 -8.29
N ARG A 229 -23.35 -7.61 -7.59
CA ARG A 229 -24.50 -8.24 -6.91
C ARG A 229 -25.19 -7.34 -5.87
N ASN A 230 -24.49 -6.34 -5.34
CA ASN A 230 -25.07 -5.34 -4.43
C ASN A 230 -25.90 -4.25 -5.13
N LEU A 231 -25.92 -4.23 -6.47
CA LEU A 231 -26.71 -3.31 -7.29
C LEU A 231 -28.02 -3.96 -7.77
N ARG A 232 -28.16 -5.28 -7.64
CA ARG A 232 -29.44 -5.96 -7.86
C ARG A 232 -30.39 -5.64 -6.70
N CYS A 233 -31.60 -5.18 -7.02
CA CYS A 233 -32.67 -4.93 -6.06
C CYS A 233 -32.30 -3.94 -4.93
N ASN A 234 -31.52 -2.90 -5.27
CA ASN A 234 -31.10 -1.85 -4.34
C ASN A 234 -32.07 -0.64 -4.35
N GLY A 235 -33.09 -0.66 -5.22
CA GLY A 235 -34.06 0.42 -5.38
C GLY A 235 -33.61 1.54 -6.33
N VAL A 236 -32.49 1.37 -7.02
CA VAL A 236 -31.90 2.30 -7.98
C VAL A 236 -31.82 1.60 -9.33
N LYS A 237 -32.19 2.31 -10.40
CA LYS A 237 -32.03 1.79 -11.76
C LYS A 237 -30.55 1.88 -12.16
N ASP A 238 -29.86 0.75 -12.06
CA ASP A 238 -28.47 0.56 -12.47
C ASP A 238 -28.36 -0.14 -13.84
N CYS A 239 -29.31 -1.00 -14.24
CA CYS A 239 -29.39 -1.50 -15.62
C CYS A 239 -30.11 -0.50 -16.55
N LEU A 240 -29.70 -0.42 -17.83
CA LEU A 240 -30.37 0.41 -18.85
C LEU A 240 -31.85 0.04 -19.05
N ASP A 241 -32.17 -1.25 -18.89
CA ASP A 241 -33.50 -1.85 -19.02
C ASP A 241 -34.27 -1.99 -17.69
N ASN A 242 -33.68 -1.58 -16.55
CA ASN A 242 -34.23 -1.75 -15.21
C ASN A 242 -34.40 -3.23 -14.79
N SER A 243 -33.66 -4.16 -15.41
CA SER A 243 -33.73 -5.60 -15.11
C SER A 243 -33.14 -6.00 -13.75
N ASP A 244 -32.35 -5.11 -13.15
CA ASP A 244 -31.82 -5.17 -11.79
C ASP A 244 -32.88 -4.96 -10.71
N GLU A 245 -33.95 -4.23 -11.00
CA GLU A 245 -35.00 -3.85 -10.04
C GLU A 245 -36.33 -4.61 -10.24
N VAL A 246 -36.34 -5.58 -11.15
CA VAL A 246 -37.50 -6.45 -11.40
C VAL A 246 -37.28 -7.84 -10.82
N ASN A 247 -38.36 -8.49 -10.39
CA ASN A 247 -38.35 -9.83 -9.80
C ASN A 247 -37.51 -9.97 -8.51
N CYS A 248 -37.43 -8.90 -7.71
CA CYS A 248 -36.77 -8.86 -6.39
C CYS A 248 -37.48 -9.65 -5.28
N ALA A 249 -38.30 -10.64 -5.64
CA ALA A 249 -39.17 -11.35 -4.71
C ALA A 249 -38.40 -12.32 -3.77
N ASP A 250 -37.13 -12.62 -4.06
CA ASP A 250 -36.32 -13.60 -3.30
C ASP A 250 -35.05 -13.01 -2.63
N ASP A 251 -34.68 -11.75 -2.91
CA ASP A 251 -33.48 -11.10 -2.34
C ASP A 251 -33.79 -10.32 -1.04
N THR A 252 -34.62 -10.90 -0.17
CA THR A 252 -35.02 -10.26 1.11
C THR A 252 -33.98 -10.35 2.24
N ASN A 253 -32.69 -10.49 1.92
CA ASN A 253 -31.63 -10.47 2.94
C ASN A 253 -31.27 -9.08 3.48
N HIS A 254 -31.94 -8.00 3.06
CA HIS A 254 -31.66 -6.65 3.55
C HIS A 254 -32.65 -6.08 4.58
N ILE A 255 -33.67 -6.85 5.01
CA ILE A 255 -34.65 -6.39 6.03
C ILE A 255 -34.39 -7.01 7.42
N GLN A 256 -33.36 -7.85 7.59
CA GLN A 256 -33.12 -8.48 8.89
C GLN A 256 -32.38 -7.58 9.90
N TYR A 257 -31.71 -6.51 9.44
CA TYR A 257 -30.97 -5.59 10.33
C TYR A 257 -31.82 -4.48 10.96
N PHE A 258 -32.93 -4.07 10.31
CA PHE A 258 -33.77 -2.99 10.85
C PHE A 258 -34.65 -3.45 12.02
N LEU A 259 -35.06 -4.71 12.06
CA LEU A 259 -35.83 -5.27 13.17
C LEU A 259 -34.98 -5.50 14.44
N GLY A 260 -33.67 -5.73 14.29
CA GLY A 260 -32.74 -5.91 15.40
C GLY A 260 -32.45 -4.62 16.17
N ALA A 261 -32.25 -3.50 15.47
CA ALA A 261 -31.92 -2.22 16.09
C ALA A 261 -33.11 -1.63 16.87
N ALA A 262 -34.33 -1.73 16.32
CA ALA A 262 -35.55 -1.32 17.02
C ALA A 262 -35.81 -2.20 18.26
N GLY A 263 -35.57 -3.51 18.17
CA GLY A 263 -35.69 -4.43 19.30
C GLY A 263 -34.70 -4.15 20.43
N LEU A 264 -33.45 -3.82 20.11
CA LEU A 264 -32.41 -3.44 21.09
C LEU A 264 -32.72 -2.12 21.79
N LEU A 265 -33.23 -1.12 21.07
CA LEU A 265 -33.68 0.15 21.64
C LEU A 265 -34.86 -0.05 22.59
N LEU A 266 -35.84 -0.88 22.22
CA LEU A 266 -36.99 -1.20 23.06
C LEU A 266 -36.57 -1.97 24.32
N LEU A 267 -35.61 -2.88 24.21
CA LEU A 267 -35.04 -3.61 25.35
C LEU A 267 -34.29 -2.67 26.31
N LEU A 268 -33.51 -1.72 25.79
CA LEU A 268 -32.83 -0.70 26.60
C LEU A 268 -33.83 0.20 27.34
N VAL A 269 -34.91 0.64 26.68
CA VAL A 269 -35.97 1.43 27.31
C VAL A 269 -36.67 0.64 28.42
N ILE A 270 -36.94 -0.66 28.21
CA ILE A 270 -37.51 -1.54 29.25
C ILE A 270 -36.53 -1.71 30.43
N ILE A 271 -35.25 -1.92 30.18
CA ILE A 271 -34.23 -2.05 31.24
C ILE A 271 -34.11 -0.76 32.05
N VAL A 272 -34.11 0.41 31.39
CA VAL A 272 -34.03 1.71 32.06
C VAL A 272 -35.29 1.98 32.88
N THR A 273 -36.48 1.70 32.34
CA THR A 273 -37.76 1.89 33.06
C THR A 273 -37.91 0.93 34.24
N LEU A 274 -37.54 -0.34 34.10
CA LEU A 274 -37.49 -1.31 35.21
C LEU A 274 -36.43 -0.92 36.25
N GLY A 275 -35.28 -0.37 35.82
CA GLY A 275 -34.25 0.16 36.71
C GLY A 275 -34.74 1.35 37.55
N ILE A 276 -35.49 2.28 36.93
CA ILE A 276 -36.12 3.41 37.62
C ILE A 276 -37.20 2.92 38.60
N LEU A 277 -38.04 1.96 38.20
CA LEU A 277 -39.04 1.35 39.08
C LEU A 277 -38.40 0.62 40.26
N CYS A 278 -37.31 -0.11 40.04
CA CYS A 278 -36.55 -0.80 41.10
C CYS A 278 -35.87 0.21 42.06
N ARG A 279 -35.37 1.34 41.54
CA ARG A 279 -34.83 2.44 42.36
C ARG A 279 -35.92 3.15 43.17
N ASN A 280 -37.12 3.30 42.64
CA ASN A 280 -38.27 3.86 43.35
C ASN A 280 -38.85 2.89 44.37
N ARG A 281 -38.84 1.58 44.11
CA ARG A 281 -39.26 0.55 45.09
C ARG A 281 -38.31 0.46 46.28
N ARG A 282 -36.98 0.57 46.05
CA ARG A 282 -35.99 0.68 47.15
C ARG A 282 -36.17 1.95 47.99
N LYS A 283 -36.61 3.07 47.41
CA LYS A 283 -36.96 4.28 48.17
C LYS A 283 -38.28 4.10 48.95
N GLY A 284 -39.24 3.36 48.41
CA GLY A 284 -40.50 3.02 49.09
C GLY A 284 -40.33 2.05 50.27
N GLU A 285 -39.48 1.03 50.14
CA GLU A 285 -39.20 0.09 51.25
C GLU A 285 -38.34 0.71 52.36
N LEU A 286 -37.45 1.66 52.03
CA LEU A 286 -36.71 2.43 53.05
C LEU A 286 -37.65 3.34 53.88
N LEU A 287 -38.73 3.84 53.29
CA LEU A 287 -39.76 4.64 53.98
C LEU A 287 -40.68 3.80 54.88
N VAL A 288 -40.94 2.53 54.53
CA VAL A 288 -41.74 1.63 55.37
C VAL A 288 -40.93 1.07 56.56
N LEU A 289 -39.61 0.85 56.39
CA LEU A 289 -38.75 0.40 57.48
C LEU A 289 -38.41 1.50 58.51
N VAL A 290 -38.49 2.78 58.14
CA VAL A 290 -38.36 3.90 59.10
C VAL A 290 -39.65 4.16 59.89
N SER A 291 -40.82 3.81 59.33
CA SER A 291 -42.12 4.06 59.99
C SER A 291 -42.54 3.02 61.03
N LYS A 292 -41.92 1.82 61.06
CA LYS A 292 -42.26 0.75 62.02
C LYS A 292 -41.38 0.66 63.27
N LYS A 293 -40.48 1.63 63.51
CA LYS A 293 -39.64 1.68 64.73
C LYS A 293 -40.04 2.76 65.73
N GLN A 294 -41.26 3.29 65.63
CA GLN A 294 -41.89 4.14 66.64
C GLN A 294 -43.32 3.67 66.90
N GLN A 295 -43.48 2.56 67.62
CA GLN A 295 -44.64 2.30 68.49
C GLN A 295 -44.35 1.04 69.33
N HIS A 296 -44.26 1.27 70.64
CA HIS A 296 -43.95 0.38 71.77
C HIS A 296 -42.50 -0.02 72.03
#